data_AF-A0A533RQ70-F1
#
_entry.id   AF-A0A533RQ70-F1
#
_cell.length_a   1.000
_cell.length_b   1.000
_cell.length_c   1.000
_cell.angle_alpha   90.00
_cell.angle_beta   90.00
_cell.angle_gamma   90.00
#
_symmetry.space_group_name_H-M   'P 1'
#
loop_
_entity.id
_entity.type
_entity.pdbx_description
1 polymer ?
#
loop_
_entity_poly.entity_id
_entity_poly.type
_entity_poly.pdbx_seq_one_letter_code
_entity_poly.pdbx_strand_id
1 'polypeptide(L)'
;MVKDAIPDERRFSAHERELLGVAPVGTDPEVHLKWIRGSALSRTVDKGEAAAVLAAAFRQARRAVFENPTDKLDESAEEAAKLLTDIGGAVLESPRAGLDPGMMRRGAPLVLHDGDIPANSLGTGSKRLAALALQLAVAESESIVLVDEIEFGLEPHRLLHVLRTLRDRQNAGTGQVFITTHSPLVIEAVNASDLWVAREHDGAVTVMQVPDELDGMRASEPQATVRSGASAMLARRVVVCEGKTEVGICRALVSSWDEAETVPTALIGTAVRHGGGKDAPCKAQCLAKLGYDTALLVDDDLDKANRAAFAADLTAAVADGVELLQWQPGYSVEEQIIAELPESALADVV
;
A
#
# COMPACT_ATOMS: atom_id res chain seq x y z
N MET A 1 -7.36 -8.02 -9.76
CA MET A 1 -8.82 -8.29 -9.76
C MET A 1 -9.01 -9.74 -9.34
N VAL A 2 -9.02 -9.99 -8.03
CA VAL A 2 -9.25 -11.33 -7.48
C VAL A 2 -10.74 -11.64 -7.64
N LYS A 3 -11.07 -12.60 -8.50
CA LYS A 3 -12.42 -13.13 -8.70
C LYS A 3 -12.42 -14.57 -8.19
N ASP A 4 -12.39 -14.73 -6.88
CA ASP A 4 -12.88 -15.95 -6.25
C ASP A 4 -13.70 -15.51 -5.03
N ALA A 5 -15.01 -15.44 -5.25
CA ALA A 5 -15.97 -15.17 -4.19
C ALA A 5 -16.04 -16.41 -3.32
N ILE A 6 -15.48 -16.31 -2.10
CA ILE A 6 -15.76 -17.26 -1.03
C ILE A 6 -17.30 -17.31 -0.86
N PRO A 7 -17.95 -18.48 -0.91
CA PRO A 7 -19.43 -18.58 -0.95
C PRO A 7 -20.16 -17.91 0.22
N ASP A 8 -19.46 -17.69 1.34
CA ASP A 8 -19.98 -17.09 2.58
C ASP A 8 -19.34 -15.73 2.93
N GLU A 9 -18.89 -14.96 1.94
CA GLU A 9 -18.36 -13.61 2.19
C GLU A 9 -19.50 -12.65 2.61
N ARG A 10 -19.76 -12.55 3.92
CA ARG A 10 -20.66 -11.51 4.47
C ARG A 10 -19.97 -10.16 4.35
N ARG A 11 -20.39 -9.35 3.38
CA ARG A 11 -19.98 -7.95 3.28
C ARG A 11 -20.59 -7.14 4.42
N PHE A 12 -19.75 -6.39 5.13
CA PHE A 12 -20.23 -5.38 6.08
C PHE A 12 -20.96 -4.26 5.33
N SER A 13 -22.19 -3.97 5.75
CA SER A 13 -22.96 -2.81 5.33
C SER A 13 -22.34 -1.51 5.83
N ALA A 14 -22.74 -0.37 5.24
CA ALA A 14 -22.26 0.94 5.70
C ALA A 14 -22.62 1.23 7.17
N HIS A 15 -23.78 0.74 7.62
CA HIS A 15 -24.22 0.88 9.01
C HIS A 15 -23.38 0.04 9.98
N GLU A 16 -23.06 -1.21 9.62
CA GLU A 16 -22.19 -2.05 10.45
C GLU A 16 -20.77 -1.47 10.55
N ARG A 17 -20.24 -0.89 9.47
CA ARG A 17 -18.95 -0.19 9.50
C ARG A 17 -18.97 1.06 10.37
N GLU A 18 -20.09 1.78 10.39
CA GLU A 18 -20.30 2.94 11.28
C GLU A 18 -20.35 2.51 12.74
N LEU A 19 -21.06 1.41 13.07
CA LEU A 19 -21.10 0.84 14.43
C LEU A 19 -19.71 0.39 14.92
N LEU A 20 -18.85 -0.06 14.01
CA LEU A 20 -17.47 -0.46 14.29
C LEU A 20 -16.47 0.72 14.30
N GLY A 21 -16.94 1.95 14.06
CA GLY A 21 -16.07 3.13 14.00
C GLY A 21 -15.01 3.05 12.91
N VAL A 22 -15.30 2.38 11.78
CA VAL A 22 -14.31 2.15 10.72
C VAL A 22 -14.04 3.43 9.92
N ALA A 23 -12.78 3.84 9.89
CA ALA A 23 -12.28 4.98 9.14
C ALA A 23 -11.34 4.53 8.01
N PRO A 24 -11.87 4.27 6.80
CA PRO A 24 -11.05 3.87 5.65
C PRO A 24 -10.33 5.08 5.04
N VAL A 25 -9.06 4.88 4.68
CA VAL A 25 -8.22 5.82 3.95
C VAL A 25 -7.69 5.08 2.74
N GLY A 26 -8.41 5.21 1.62
CA GLY A 26 -8.18 4.41 0.41
C GLY A 26 -8.09 5.23 -0.87
N THR A 27 -8.69 4.70 -1.94
CA THR A 27 -8.50 5.11 -3.34
C THR A 27 -9.06 6.47 -3.71
N ASP A 28 -10.09 6.97 -3.02
CA ASP A 28 -10.65 8.31 -3.27
C ASP A 28 -10.50 9.22 -2.03
N PRO A 29 -9.31 9.79 -1.79
CA PRO A 29 -9.08 10.72 -0.68
C PRO A 29 -9.90 12.01 -0.83
N GLU A 30 -10.35 12.36 -2.04
CA GLU A 30 -11.06 13.61 -2.29
C GLU A 30 -12.44 13.66 -1.64
N VAL A 31 -13.07 12.52 -1.42
CA VAL A 31 -14.34 12.41 -0.68
C VAL A 31 -14.22 13.05 0.69
N HIS A 32 -13.09 12.87 1.37
CA HIS A 32 -12.87 13.41 2.71
C HIS A 32 -12.57 14.91 2.73
N LEU A 33 -12.25 15.51 1.57
CA LEU A 33 -12.02 16.94 1.39
C LEU A 33 -13.30 17.72 1.01
N LYS A 34 -14.46 17.05 1.04
CA LYS A 34 -15.77 17.62 0.68
C LYS A 34 -16.74 17.49 1.86
N TRP A 35 -17.63 18.44 2.08
CA TRP A 35 -18.79 18.28 2.97
C TRP A 35 -19.91 17.55 2.23
N ILE A 36 -19.78 16.24 2.13
CA ILE A 36 -20.77 15.32 1.58
C ILE A 36 -21.09 14.24 2.60
N ARG A 37 -22.27 13.62 2.46
CA ARG A 37 -22.69 12.55 3.39
C ARG A 37 -21.62 11.46 3.45
N GLY A 38 -21.14 11.18 4.67
CA GLY A 38 -20.16 10.12 4.95
C GLY A 38 -18.69 10.56 4.87
N SER A 39 -18.40 11.81 4.48
CA SER A 39 -17.03 12.33 4.51
C SER A 39 -16.57 12.67 5.93
N ALA A 40 -15.26 12.79 6.13
CA ALA A 40 -14.69 13.18 7.41
C ALA A 40 -15.11 14.61 7.79
N LEU A 41 -14.98 15.57 6.86
CA LEU A 41 -15.42 16.96 7.08
C LEU A 41 -16.91 17.09 7.41
N SER A 42 -17.78 16.22 6.87
CA SER A 42 -19.20 16.27 7.23
C SER A 42 -19.48 15.92 8.69
N ARG A 43 -18.55 15.22 9.36
CA ARG A 43 -18.64 14.87 10.78
C ARG A 43 -18.05 15.94 11.70
N THR A 44 -17.30 16.91 11.17
CA THR A 44 -16.72 18.01 11.97
C THR A 44 -17.68 19.19 12.16
N VAL A 45 -18.87 19.15 11.55
CA VAL A 45 -19.86 20.22 11.58
C VAL A 45 -21.21 19.67 12.04
N ASP A 46 -22.03 20.51 12.67
CA ASP A 46 -23.37 20.11 13.11
C ASP A 46 -24.26 19.75 11.93
N LYS A 47 -25.14 18.76 12.16
CA LYS A 47 -26.06 18.24 11.14
C LYS A 47 -26.94 19.35 10.58
N GLY A 48 -26.66 19.77 9.35
CA GLY A 48 -27.50 20.71 8.58
C GLY A 48 -26.90 22.09 8.34
N GLU A 49 -25.79 22.46 8.96
CA GLU A 49 -25.15 23.77 8.73
C GLU A 49 -24.64 23.91 7.30
N ALA A 50 -23.90 22.91 6.80
CA ALA A 50 -23.44 22.87 5.41
C ALA A 50 -24.60 22.95 4.41
N ALA A 51 -25.73 22.28 4.72
CA ALA A 51 -26.94 22.33 3.90
C ALA A 51 -27.58 23.72 3.91
N ALA A 52 -27.58 24.42 5.06
CA ALA A 52 -28.09 25.77 5.19
C ALA A 52 -27.24 26.79 4.39
N VAL A 53 -25.91 26.67 4.46
CA VAL A 53 -24.99 27.51 3.67
C VAL A 53 -25.22 27.31 2.17
N LEU A 54 -25.28 26.05 1.71
CA LEU A 54 -25.61 25.75 0.31
C LEU A 54 -26.98 26.30 -0.10
N ALA A 55 -28.00 26.21 0.78
CA ALA A 55 -29.32 26.76 0.51
C ALA A 55 -29.31 28.29 0.36
N ALA A 56 -28.51 28.98 1.17
CA ALA A 56 -28.34 30.42 1.06
C ALA A 56 -27.64 30.81 -0.25
N ALA A 57 -26.54 30.14 -0.59
CA ALA A 57 -25.77 30.39 -1.81
C ALA A 57 -26.61 30.15 -3.08
N PHE A 58 -27.31 29.02 -3.18
CA PHE A 58 -28.18 28.73 -4.32
C PHE A 58 -29.32 29.75 -4.47
N ARG A 59 -29.89 30.24 -3.36
CA ARG A 59 -30.91 31.31 -3.40
C ARG A 59 -30.34 32.59 -3.99
N GLN A 60 -29.12 32.97 -3.63
CA GLN A 60 -28.44 34.13 -4.21
C GLN A 60 -28.13 33.93 -5.70
N ALA A 61 -27.59 32.77 -6.08
CA ALA A 61 -27.32 32.46 -7.49
C ALA A 61 -28.59 32.48 -8.35
N ARG A 62 -29.69 31.89 -7.84
CA ARG A 62 -30.98 31.91 -8.53
C ARG A 62 -31.52 33.32 -8.70
N ARG A 63 -31.39 34.15 -7.65
CA ARG A 63 -31.76 35.56 -7.70
C ARG A 63 -30.94 36.32 -8.73
N ALA A 64 -29.63 36.10 -8.79
CA ALA A 64 -28.75 36.73 -9.77
C ALA A 64 -29.14 36.41 -11.22
N VAL A 65 -29.53 35.16 -11.51
CA VAL A 65 -30.04 34.75 -12.84
C VAL A 65 -31.36 35.47 -13.16
N PHE A 66 -32.25 35.63 -12.19
CA PHE A 66 -33.51 36.35 -12.39
C PHE A 66 -33.34 37.88 -12.53
N GLU A 67 -32.29 38.45 -11.94
CA GLU A 67 -32.00 39.89 -12.00
C GLU A 67 -31.18 40.28 -13.25
N ASN A 68 -30.54 39.32 -13.93
CA ASN A 68 -29.69 39.56 -15.10
C ASN A 68 -30.01 38.59 -16.25
N PRO A 69 -31.25 38.52 -16.76
CA PRO A 69 -31.54 37.73 -17.94
C PRO A 69 -30.85 38.35 -19.17
N THR A 70 -30.68 37.54 -20.21
CA THR A 70 -30.27 38.02 -21.53
C THR A 70 -31.48 38.02 -22.44
N ASP A 71 -31.60 39.00 -23.34
CA ASP A 71 -32.76 39.14 -24.25
C ASP A 71 -33.12 37.82 -24.95
N LYS A 72 -32.10 37.07 -25.42
CA LYS A 72 -32.27 35.77 -26.08
C LYS A 72 -32.90 34.68 -25.20
N LEU A 73 -32.62 34.70 -23.89
CA LEU A 73 -33.18 33.72 -22.95
C LEU A 73 -34.64 34.04 -22.64
N ASP A 74 -34.99 35.31 -22.54
CA ASP A 74 -36.36 35.74 -22.31
C ASP A 74 -37.23 35.50 -23.55
N GLU A 75 -36.76 35.89 -24.74
CA GLU A 75 -37.42 35.61 -26.02
C GLU A 75 -37.68 34.10 -26.20
N SER A 76 -36.68 33.26 -25.88
CA SER A 76 -36.83 31.81 -25.96
C SER A 76 -37.83 31.25 -24.94
N ALA A 77 -37.88 31.81 -23.72
CA ALA A 77 -38.83 31.39 -22.70
C ALA A 77 -40.27 31.77 -23.08
N GLU A 78 -40.47 32.96 -23.66
CA GLU A 78 -41.76 33.42 -24.18
C GLU A 78 -42.22 32.57 -25.37
N GLU A 79 -41.33 32.29 -26.33
CA GLU A 79 -41.63 31.43 -27.47
C GLU A 79 -42.03 30.02 -27.02
N ALA A 80 -41.30 29.44 -26.07
CA ALA A 80 -41.62 28.14 -25.51
C ALA A 80 -42.98 28.13 -24.80
N ALA A 81 -43.33 29.19 -24.05
CA ALA A 81 -44.63 29.31 -23.41
C ALA A 81 -45.79 29.44 -24.42
N LYS A 82 -45.56 30.17 -25.52
CA LYS A 82 -46.51 30.28 -26.62
C LYS A 82 -46.74 28.94 -27.30
N LEU A 83 -45.68 28.23 -27.68
CA LEU A 83 -45.76 26.90 -28.28
C LEU A 83 -46.49 25.91 -27.37
N LEU A 84 -46.21 25.95 -26.05
CA LEU A 84 -46.88 25.11 -25.06
C LEU A 84 -48.39 25.40 -25.00
N THR A 85 -48.79 26.66 -25.11
CA THR A 85 -50.19 27.07 -25.12
C THR A 85 -50.89 26.63 -26.42
N ASP A 86 -50.24 26.81 -27.57
CA ASP A 86 -50.79 26.49 -28.88
C ASP A 86 -51.11 25.00 -29.05
N ILE A 87 -50.39 24.11 -28.35
CA ILE A 87 -50.64 22.66 -28.34
C ILE A 87 -51.60 22.20 -27.23
N GLY A 88 -52.25 23.12 -26.51
CA GLY A 88 -53.19 22.81 -25.43
C GLY A 88 -52.53 22.44 -24.09
N GLY A 89 -51.29 22.86 -23.87
CA GLY A 89 -50.56 22.69 -22.61
C GLY A 89 -50.93 23.72 -21.54
N ALA A 90 -50.09 23.85 -20.52
CA ALA A 90 -50.28 24.79 -19.43
C ALA A 90 -49.90 26.22 -19.84
N VAL A 91 -50.65 27.21 -19.34
CA VAL A 91 -50.34 28.64 -19.51
C VAL A 91 -49.29 29.05 -18.48
N LEU A 92 -48.17 29.61 -18.94
CA LEU A 92 -47.12 30.16 -18.07
C LEU A 92 -47.27 31.69 -18.01
N GLU A 93 -47.57 32.24 -16.83
CA GLU A 93 -47.84 33.69 -16.66
C GLU A 93 -46.60 34.58 -16.73
N SER A 94 -45.43 34.02 -16.39
CA SER A 94 -44.15 34.75 -16.40
C SER A 94 -43.02 33.78 -16.73
N PRO A 95 -42.98 33.24 -17.97
CA PRO A 95 -41.95 32.31 -18.39
C PRO A 95 -40.60 33.04 -18.39
N ARG A 96 -39.60 32.43 -17.76
CA ARG A 96 -38.25 32.97 -17.70
C ARG A 96 -37.24 31.86 -17.47
N ALA A 97 -36.02 32.08 -17.93
CA ALA A 97 -34.91 31.20 -17.61
C ALA A 97 -34.57 31.26 -16.11
N GLY A 98 -34.12 30.14 -15.54
CA GLY A 98 -33.77 30.05 -14.13
C GLY A 98 -33.00 28.78 -13.78
N LEU A 99 -32.35 28.78 -12.62
CA LEU A 99 -31.67 27.59 -12.09
C LEU A 99 -32.69 26.56 -11.57
N ASP A 100 -32.50 25.29 -11.92
CA ASP A 100 -33.30 24.16 -11.43
C ASP A 100 -33.06 23.94 -9.92
N PRO A 101 -34.08 24.09 -9.04
CA PRO A 101 -33.96 23.78 -7.61
C PRO A 101 -33.61 22.30 -7.37
N GLY A 102 -33.94 21.41 -8.30
CA GLY A 102 -33.59 20.00 -8.29
C GLY A 102 -32.09 19.72 -8.41
N MET A 103 -31.29 20.61 -9.02
CA MET A 103 -29.82 20.50 -9.02
C MET A 103 -29.24 20.53 -7.61
N MET A 104 -29.89 21.23 -6.68
CA MET A 104 -29.46 21.30 -5.29
C MET A 104 -29.53 19.94 -4.59
N ARG A 105 -30.51 19.09 -4.95
CA ARG A 105 -30.63 17.72 -4.42
C ARG A 105 -29.56 16.78 -5.00
N ARG A 106 -28.95 17.14 -6.14
CA ARG A 106 -27.97 16.33 -6.87
C ARG A 106 -26.50 16.61 -6.49
N GLY A 107 -26.24 17.55 -5.59
CA GLY A 107 -24.96 17.65 -4.88
C GLY A 107 -23.93 18.56 -5.54
N ALA A 108 -24.01 19.87 -5.28
CA ALA A 108 -22.82 20.70 -5.29
C ALA A 108 -22.12 20.53 -3.93
N PRO A 109 -21.02 19.76 -3.83
CA PRO A 109 -20.32 19.62 -2.57
C PRO A 109 -19.65 20.95 -2.21
N LEU A 110 -19.77 21.38 -0.95
CA LEU A 110 -18.77 22.31 -0.42
C LEU A 110 -17.45 21.54 -0.36
N VAL A 111 -16.37 22.15 -0.82
CA VAL A 111 -15.02 21.58 -0.80
C VAL A 111 -14.18 22.39 0.17
N LEU A 112 -13.21 21.77 0.84
CA LEU A 112 -12.19 22.49 1.60
C LEU A 112 -11.37 23.34 0.62
N HIS A 113 -11.08 24.59 0.97
CA HIS A 113 -10.26 25.50 0.18
C HIS A 113 -9.06 26.01 1.00
N ASP A 114 -7.94 26.24 0.31
CA ASP A 114 -6.83 27.06 0.77
C ASP A 114 -6.84 28.37 -0.02
N GLY A 115 -7.41 29.43 0.58
CA GLY A 115 -7.77 30.65 -0.13
C GLY A 115 -8.76 30.37 -1.27
N ASP A 116 -8.40 30.73 -2.50
CA ASP A 116 -9.23 30.48 -3.69
C ASP A 116 -9.00 29.09 -4.32
N ILE A 117 -8.01 28.33 -3.83
CA ILE A 117 -7.63 27.05 -4.42
C ILE A 117 -8.36 25.92 -3.67
N PRO A 118 -9.16 25.08 -4.35
CA PRO A 118 -9.81 23.97 -3.69
C PRO A 118 -8.77 22.90 -3.32
N ALA A 119 -8.93 22.26 -2.16
CA ALA A 119 -8.00 21.25 -1.65
C ALA A 119 -7.93 20.00 -2.54
N ASN A 120 -8.93 19.77 -3.40
CA ASN A 120 -8.86 18.75 -4.44
C ASN A 120 -7.91 19.12 -5.61
N SER A 121 -7.28 20.29 -5.60
CA SER A 121 -6.19 20.66 -6.50
C SER A 121 -4.80 20.34 -5.91
N LEU A 122 -4.72 19.88 -4.66
CA LEU A 122 -3.46 19.47 -4.05
C LEU A 122 -2.81 18.29 -4.79
N GLY A 123 -1.48 18.16 -4.70
CA GLY A 123 -0.79 16.97 -5.18
C GLY A 123 -1.29 15.69 -4.47
N THR A 124 -1.20 14.54 -5.14
CA THR A 124 -1.73 13.25 -4.65
C THR A 124 -1.32 12.92 -3.22
N GLY A 125 -0.03 13.11 -2.86
CA GLY A 125 0.46 12.89 -1.50
C GLY A 125 -0.19 13.80 -0.47
N SER A 126 -0.28 15.10 -0.78
CA SER A 126 -0.91 16.09 0.11
C SER A 126 -2.40 15.82 0.30
N LYS A 127 -3.12 15.41 -0.76
CA LYS A 127 -4.53 14.98 -0.68
C LYS A 127 -4.70 13.80 0.28
N ARG A 128 -3.86 12.76 0.15
CA ARG A 128 -3.92 11.56 0.99
C ARG A 128 -3.61 11.87 2.44
N LEU A 129 -2.59 12.68 2.71
CA LEU A 129 -2.27 13.12 4.06
C LEU A 129 -3.39 13.94 4.68
N ALA A 130 -3.99 14.86 3.92
CA ALA A 130 -5.13 15.65 4.41
C ALA A 130 -6.34 14.76 4.72
N ALA A 131 -6.67 13.82 3.81
CA ALA A 131 -7.74 12.86 4.03
C ALA A 131 -7.49 11.97 5.26
N LEU A 132 -6.27 11.46 5.42
CA LEU A 132 -5.85 10.67 6.58
C LEU A 132 -5.97 11.50 7.87
N ALA A 133 -5.42 12.72 7.88
CA ALA A 133 -5.47 13.61 9.04
C ALA A 133 -6.92 13.91 9.45
N LEU A 134 -7.79 14.22 8.49
CA LEU A 134 -9.21 14.45 8.74
C LEU A 134 -9.90 13.20 9.28
N GLN A 135 -9.62 12.03 8.69
CA GLN A 135 -10.17 10.75 9.17
C GLN A 135 -9.73 10.45 10.60
N LEU A 136 -8.44 10.62 10.91
CA LEU A 136 -7.91 10.43 12.27
C LEU A 136 -8.48 11.42 13.28
N ALA A 137 -8.74 12.67 12.88
CA ALA A 137 -9.30 13.70 13.75
C ALA A 137 -10.75 13.44 14.13
N VAL A 138 -11.53 12.82 13.25
CA VAL A 138 -12.95 12.48 13.51
C VAL A 138 -13.16 11.05 14.01
N ALA A 139 -12.12 10.23 13.98
CA ALA A 139 -12.19 8.86 14.43
C ALA A 139 -12.22 8.84 15.97
N GLU A 140 -13.27 8.22 16.53
CA GLU A 140 -13.49 8.10 17.98
C GLU A 140 -12.35 7.36 18.68
N SER A 141 -12.29 7.45 20.01
CA SER A 141 -11.23 6.87 20.83
C SER A 141 -11.09 5.35 20.68
N GLU A 142 -12.09 4.63 20.17
CA GLU A 142 -12.07 3.18 19.93
C GLU A 142 -12.43 2.84 18.46
N SER A 143 -11.74 3.48 17.52
CA SER A 143 -11.99 3.32 16.08
C SER A 143 -11.03 2.35 15.40
N ILE A 144 -11.46 1.79 14.27
CA ILE A 144 -10.62 0.96 13.39
C ILE A 144 -10.22 1.81 12.18
N VAL A 145 -8.94 2.14 12.06
CA VAL A 145 -8.39 2.87 10.91
C VAL A 145 -7.84 1.86 9.91
N LEU A 146 -8.32 1.92 8.67
CA LEU A 146 -7.85 1.07 7.58
C LEU A 146 -7.13 1.94 6.57
N VAL A 147 -5.84 1.70 6.30
CA VAL A 147 -5.08 2.44 5.30
C VAL A 147 -4.54 1.49 4.25
N ASP A 148 -4.94 1.71 3.00
CA ASP A 148 -4.50 0.90 1.87
C ASP A 148 -3.33 1.56 1.15
N GLU A 149 -2.25 0.82 0.92
CA GLU A 149 -1.00 1.26 0.29
C GLU A 149 -0.48 2.56 0.92
N ILE A 150 -0.05 2.48 2.17
CA ILE A 150 0.31 3.67 2.97
C ILE A 150 1.39 4.54 2.29
N GLU A 151 2.29 3.93 1.53
CA GLU A 151 3.34 4.57 0.76
C GLU A 151 2.85 5.35 -0.47
N PHE A 152 1.63 5.09 -0.94
CA PHE A 152 1.17 5.62 -2.22
C PHE A 152 1.11 7.15 -2.21
N GLY A 153 1.88 7.75 -3.12
CA GLY A 153 1.99 9.21 -3.27
C GLY A 153 2.78 9.91 -2.17
N LEU A 154 3.44 9.18 -1.26
CA LEU A 154 4.23 9.76 -0.17
C LEU A 154 5.73 9.63 -0.43
N GLU A 155 6.46 10.70 -0.15
CA GLU A 155 7.91 10.68 -0.07
C GLU A 155 8.37 9.89 1.18
N PRO A 156 9.56 9.24 1.16
CA PRO A 156 10.04 8.40 2.27
C PRO A 156 9.93 9.04 3.66
N HIS A 157 10.31 10.30 3.81
CA HIS A 157 10.27 11.00 5.09
C HIS A 157 8.83 11.28 5.58
N ARG A 158 7.89 11.53 4.66
CA ARG A 158 6.47 11.72 4.99
C ARG A 158 5.84 10.40 5.40
N LEU A 159 6.19 9.31 4.71
CA LEU A 159 5.75 7.96 5.05
C LEU A 159 6.18 7.58 6.48
N LEU A 160 7.46 7.75 6.81
CA LEU A 160 7.96 7.51 8.16
C LEU A 160 7.29 8.38 9.21
N HIS A 161 6.99 9.64 8.90
CA HIS A 161 6.24 10.52 9.81
C HIS A 161 4.81 10.00 10.05
N VAL A 162 4.10 9.59 9.00
CA VAL A 162 2.75 9.02 9.11
C VAL A 162 2.75 7.74 9.95
N LEU A 163 3.70 6.83 9.71
CA LEU A 163 3.81 5.60 10.50
C LEU A 163 4.02 5.89 11.98
N ARG A 164 4.83 6.90 12.33
CA ARG A 164 5.01 7.35 13.72
C ARG A 164 3.70 7.88 14.30
N THR A 165 2.99 8.75 13.58
CA THR A 165 1.69 9.29 14.03
C THR A 165 0.66 8.19 14.28
N LEU A 166 0.60 7.16 13.43
CA LEU A 166 -0.30 6.02 13.60
C LEU A 166 0.10 5.16 14.81
N ARG A 167 1.40 4.94 15.02
CA ARG A 167 1.90 4.22 16.19
C ARG A 167 1.67 4.97 17.49
N ASP A 168 1.84 6.29 17.52
CA ASP A 168 1.59 7.11 18.71
C ASP A 168 0.10 7.04 19.11
N ARG A 169 -0.80 6.99 18.12
CA ARG A 169 -2.24 6.77 18.36
C ARG A 169 -2.51 5.39 18.99
N GLN A 170 -1.88 4.34 18.47
CA GLN A 170 -2.01 2.98 19.00
C GLN A 170 -1.44 2.87 20.43
N ASN A 171 -0.28 3.48 20.70
CA ASN A 171 0.31 3.56 22.03
C ASN A 171 -0.55 4.33 23.05
N ALA A 172 -1.31 5.32 22.58
CA ALA A 172 -2.28 6.03 23.42
C ALA A 172 -3.51 5.17 23.77
N GLY A 173 -3.60 3.93 23.25
CA GLY A 173 -4.74 3.03 23.45
C GLY A 173 -5.98 3.44 22.67
N THR A 174 -5.83 4.29 21.64
CA THR A 174 -6.96 4.94 20.96
C THR A 174 -7.35 4.28 19.62
N GLY A 175 -7.65 2.98 19.68
CA GLY A 175 -8.16 2.20 18.55
C GLY A 175 -7.12 1.28 17.88
N GLN A 176 -7.50 0.71 16.74
CA GLN A 176 -6.70 -0.26 15.99
C GLN A 176 -6.40 0.28 14.58
N VAL A 177 -5.17 0.07 14.10
CA VAL A 177 -4.75 0.51 12.76
C VAL A 177 -4.34 -0.71 11.95
N PHE A 178 -4.97 -0.90 10.79
CA PHE A 178 -4.55 -1.88 9.79
C PHE A 178 -4.01 -1.15 8.56
N ILE A 179 -2.84 -1.59 8.10
CA ILE A 179 -2.13 -0.99 6.99
C ILE A 179 -1.76 -2.10 6.01
N THR A 180 -2.00 -1.88 4.71
CA THR A 180 -1.40 -2.69 3.65
C THR A 180 -0.21 -1.93 3.07
N THR A 181 0.82 -2.67 2.64
CA THR A 181 2.03 -2.08 2.07
C THR A 181 2.77 -3.09 1.21
N HIS A 182 3.37 -2.58 0.14
CA HIS A 182 4.41 -3.23 -0.67
C HIS A 182 5.75 -2.48 -0.56
N SER A 183 5.90 -1.63 0.46
CA SER A 183 7.08 -0.78 0.64
C SER A 183 8.07 -1.44 1.61
N PRO A 184 9.29 -1.76 1.14
CA PRO A 184 10.37 -2.19 2.03
C PRO A 184 10.62 -1.20 3.18
N LEU A 185 10.45 0.11 2.93
CA LEU A 185 10.66 1.15 3.94
C LEU A 185 9.67 1.02 5.11
N VAL A 186 8.42 0.63 4.85
CA VAL A 186 7.42 0.40 5.90
C VAL A 186 7.81 -0.82 6.72
N ILE A 187 8.17 -1.90 6.04
CA ILE A 187 8.60 -3.17 6.65
C ILE A 187 9.83 -2.95 7.56
N GLU A 188 10.78 -2.10 7.15
CA GLU A 188 11.95 -1.73 7.96
C GLU A 188 11.59 -0.89 9.20
N ALA A 189 10.58 -0.04 9.08
CA ALA A 189 10.23 0.96 10.09
C ALA A 189 9.38 0.43 11.26
N VAL A 190 8.66 -0.67 11.06
CA VAL A 190 7.78 -1.28 12.07
C VAL A 190 8.50 -2.37 12.87
N ASN A 191 7.84 -2.90 13.91
CA ASN A 191 8.36 -4.08 14.61
C ASN A 191 7.98 -5.35 13.85
N ALA A 192 8.77 -6.42 14.03
CA ALA A 192 8.47 -7.71 13.43
C ALA A 192 7.09 -8.22 13.83
N SER A 193 6.74 -8.16 15.12
CA SER A 193 5.41 -8.52 15.65
C SER A 193 4.24 -7.74 15.07
N ASP A 194 4.47 -6.55 14.52
CA ASP A 194 3.43 -5.76 13.87
C ASP A 194 3.15 -6.22 12.42
N LEU A 195 4.02 -7.07 11.85
CA LEU A 195 3.93 -7.53 10.47
C LEU A 195 3.10 -8.82 10.34
N TRP A 196 2.24 -8.82 9.34
CA TRP A 196 1.50 -9.99 8.88
C TRP A 196 1.78 -10.19 7.39
N VAL A 197 2.31 -11.35 7.03
CA VAL A 197 2.62 -11.71 5.65
C VAL A 197 1.44 -12.50 5.10
N ALA A 198 0.74 -11.93 4.13
CA ALA A 198 -0.31 -12.60 3.38
C ALA A 198 0.28 -13.24 2.12
N ARG A 199 -0.03 -14.52 1.87
CA ARG A 199 0.42 -15.26 0.69
C ARG A 199 -0.71 -16.05 0.09
N GLU A 200 -0.67 -16.18 -1.23
CA GLU A 200 -1.56 -17.05 -1.98
C GLU A 200 -0.76 -18.25 -2.47
N HIS A 201 -1.29 -19.44 -2.23
CA HIS A 201 -0.75 -20.70 -2.72
C HIS A 201 -1.90 -21.63 -3.09
N ASP A 202 -1.95 -22.10 -4.34
CA ASP A 202 -2.99 -22.99 -4.88
C ASP A 202 -4.42 -22.50 -4.63
N GLY A 203 -4.67 -21.20 -4.75
CA GLY A 203 -5.97 -20.57 -4.54
C GLY A 203 -6.35 -20.36 -3.07
N ALA A 204 -5.50 -20.75 -2.11
CA ALA A 204 -5.69 -20.51 -0.69
C ALA A 204 -4.81 -19.34 -0.21
N VAL A 205 -5.42 -18.38 0.50
CA VAL A 205 -4.68 -17.29 1.15
C VAL A 205 -4.34 -17.69 2.58
N THR A 206 -3.06 -17.67 2.91
CA THR A 206 -2.56 -17.82 4.28
C THR A 206 -2.06 -16.46 4.78
N VAL A 207 -2.26 -16.19 6.06
CA VAL A 207 -1.75 -14.98 6.72
C VAL A 207 -0.97 -15.39 7.95
N MET A 208 0.31 -15.06 7.99
CA MET A 208 1.22 -15.40 9.08
C MET A 208 1.73 -14.12 9.74
N GLN A 209 1.54 -14.00 11.05
CA GLN A 209 2.22 -12.96 11.84
C GLN A 209 3.70 -13.30 11.93
N VAL A 210 4.57 -12.31 11.73
CA VAL A 210 6.00 -12.47 12.01
C VAL A 210 6.18 -12.38 13.53
N PRO A 211 6.62 -13.44 14.23
CA PRO A 211 6.75 -13.40 15.68
C PRO A 211 8.01 -12.61 16.11
N ASP A 212 8.03 -12.15 17.36
CA ASP A 212 9.23 -11.53 17.96
C ASP A 212 10.36 -12.54 18.18
N GLU A 213 10.00 -13.81 18.38
CA GLU A 213 10.91 -14.91 18.68
C GLU A 213 10.53 -16.14 17.84
N LEU A 214 11.54 -16.86 17.36
CA LEU A 214 11.41 -18.13 16.67
C LEU A 214 12.17 -19.19 17.44
N ASP A 215 11.59 -20.38 17.57
CA ASP A 215 12.22 -21.50 18.27
C ASP A 215 13.57 -21.86 17.64
N GLY A 216 14.57 -22.12 18.48
CA GLY A 216 15.94 -22.38 18.08
C GLY A 216 16.73 -21.15 17.61
N MET A 217 16.20 -19.92 17.73
CA MET A 217 16.86 -18.69 17.31
C MET A 217 17.03 -17.68 18.45
N ARG A 218 17.84 -16.64 18.24
CA ARG A 218 18.03 -15.56 19.22
C ARG A 218 16.77 -14.69 19.31
N ALA A 219 16.41 -14.26 20.52
CA ALA A 219 15.37 -13.24 20.70
C ALA A 219 15.80 -11.95 19.98
N SER A 220 15.02 -11.49 18.99
CA SER A 220 15.30 -10.44 17.97
C SER A 220 15.81 -10.89 16.59
N GLU A 221 16.11 -12.16 16.36
CA GLU A 221 16.52 -12.64 15.03
C GLU A 221 15.48 -12.35 13.93
N PRO A 222 14.16 -12.51 14.16
CA PRO A 222 13.15 -12.10 13.18
C PRO A 222 13.23 -10.62 12.84
N GLN A 223 13.37 -9.76 13.84
CA GLN A 223 13.47 -8.31 13.65
C GLN A 223 14.72 -7.91 12.86
N ALA A 224 15.87 -8.52 13.15
CA ALA A 224 17.12 -8.29 12.44
C ALA A 224 17.01 -8.76 10.98
N THR A 225 16.44 -9.94 10.77
CA THR A 225 16.21 -10.55 9.46
C THR A 225 15.30 -9.67 8.59
N VAL A 226 14.18 -9.19 9.14
CA VAL A 226 13.25 -8.30 8.44
C VAL A 226 13.93 -6.98 8.06
N ARG A 227 14.55 -6.28 9.02
CA ARG A 227 15.14 -4.95 8.78
C ARG A 227 16.34 -4.97 7.84
N SER A 228 17.15 -6.03 7.87
CA SER A 228 18.34 -6.09 7.03
C SER A 228 18.05 -6.53 5.59
N GLY A 229 16.80 -6.84 5.25
CA GLY A 229 16.44 -7.38 3.94
C GLY A 229 14.94 -7.33 3.67
N ALA A 230 14.29 -6.21 3.92
CA ALA A 230 12.84 -6.07 3.85
C ALA A 230 12.23 -6.44 2.50
N SER A 231 12.92 -6.18 1.39
CA SER A 231 12.46 -6.58 0.06
C SER A 231 12.27 -8.10 -0.08
N ALA A 232 13.02 -8.92 0.68
CA ALA A 232 12.83 -10.37 0.68
C ALA A 232 11.48 -10.79 1.28
N MET A 233 10.91 -9.98 2.18
CA MET A 233 9.59 -10.24 2.76
C MET A 233 8.44 -10.05 1.77
N LEU A 234 8.70 -9.41 0.62
CA LEU A 234 7.75 -9.19 -0.45
C LEU A 234 7.88 -10.22 -1.59
N ALA A 235 8.83 -11.16 -1.45
CA ALA A 235 9.11 -12.17 -2.46
C ALA A 235 8.33 -13.46 -2.20
N ARG A 236 8.14 -14.26 -3.27
CA ARG A 236 7.63 -15.63 -3.16
C ARG A 236 8.74 -16.58 -2.73
N ARG A 237 9.94 -16.38 -3.29
CA ARG A 237 11.14 -17.18 -3.03
C ARG A 237 12.32 -16.27 -2.71
N VAL A 238 13.23 -16.73 -1.87
CA VAL A 238 14.39 -15.96 -1.45
C VAL A 238 15.67 -16.75 -1.64
N VAL A 239 16.64 -16.16 -2.35
CA VAL A 239 18.02 -16.62 -2.36
C VAL A 239 18.81 -15.74 -1.41
N VAL A 240 19.31 -16.32 -0.33
CA VAL A 240 20.23 -15.67 0.60
C VAL A 240 21.64 -15.95 0.13
N CYS A 241 22.34 -14.89 -0.27
CA CYS A 241 23.75 -14.96 -0.62
C CYS A 241 24.60 -14.62 0.60
N GLU A 242 25.75 -15.26 0.79
CA GLU A 242 26.66 -14.92 1.87
C GLU A 242 27.03 -13.42 1.87
N GLY A 243 27.64 -12.96 0.77
CA GLY A 243 28.19 -11.63 0.61
C GLY A 243 27.68 -10.92 -0.65
N LYS A 244 28.33 -9.80 -0.97
CA LYS A 244 27.95 -8.97 -2.13
C LYS A 244 28.40 -9.59 -3.45
N THR A 245 29.45 -10.42 -3.42
CA THR A 245 30.01 -11.09 -4.58
C THR A 245 28.99 -12.07 -5.15
N GLU A 246 28.42 -12.93 -4.31
CA GLU A 246 27.40 -13.92 -4.69
C GLU A 246 26.10 -13.22 -5.12
N VAL A 247 25.72 -12.11 -4.47
CA VAL A 247 24.60 -11.26 -4.93
C VAL A 247 24.85 -10.75 -6.35
N GLY A 248 26.08 -10.34 -6.66
CA GLY A 248 26.48 -9.89 -8.00
C GLY A 248 26.34 -11.00 -9.03
N ILE A 249 26.80 -12.21 -8.70
CA ILE A 249 26.68 -13.40 -9.56
C ILE A 249 25.22 -13.76 -9.79
N CYS A 250 24.40 -13.84 -8.75
CA CYS A 250 22.98 -14.13 -8.89
C CYS A 250 22.28 -13.10 -9.77
N ARG A 251 22.63 -11.81 -9.68
CA ARG A 251 22.08 -10.78 -10.56
C ARG A 251 22.48 -10.98 -12.02
N ALA A 252 23.73 -11.35 -12.29
CA ALA A 252 24.19 -11.65 -13.64
C ALA A 252 23.49 -12.90 -14.22
N LEU A 253 23.33 -13.95 -13.41
CA LEU A 253 22.59 -15.15 -13.78
C LEU A 253 21.13 -14.85 -14.07
N VAL A 254 20.46 -14.07 -13.23
CA VAL A 254 19.07 -13.63 -13.45
C VAL A 254 18.92 -12.88 -14.77
N SER A 255 19.82 -11.95 -15.08
CA SER A 255 19.81 -11.26 -16.38
C SER A 255 19.96 -12.24 -17.55
N SER A 256 20.87 -13.21 -17.44
CA SER A 256 21.09 -14.21 -18.48
C SER A 256 19.89 -15.16 -18.64
N TRP A 257 19.27 -15.60 -17.55
CA TRP A 257 18.09 -16.46 -17.59
C TRP A 257 16.88 -15.73 -18.13
N ASP A 258 16.68 -14.45 -17.79
CA ASP A 258 15.58 -13.64 -18.32
C ASP A 258 15.69 -13.45 -19.84
N GLU A 259 16.90 -13.55 -20.42
CA GLU A 259 17.11 -13.52 -21.87
C GLU A 259 16.94 -14.90 -22.54
N ALA A 260 17.32 -15.98 -21.85
CA ALA A 260 17.36 -17.33 -22.41
C ALA A 260 16.07 -18.14 -22.19
N GLU A 261 15.39 -17.92 -21.07
CA GLU A 261 14.24 -18.71 -20.63
C GLU A 261 12.91 -18.10 -21.05
N THR A 262 11.87 -18.93 -21.10
CA THR A 262 10.51 -18.49 -21.50
C THR A 262 9.76 -17.73 -20.41
N VAL A 263 10.10 -17.96 -19.13
CA VAL A 263 9.46 -17.34 -17.99
C VAL A 263 10.47 -16.46 -17.24
N PRO A 264 10.31 -15.13 -17.26
CA PRO A 264 11.20 -14.23 -16.52
C PRO A 264 11.17 -14.52 -15.02
N THR A 265 12.31 -14.37 -14.37
CA THR A 265 12.52 -14.52 -12.93
C THR A 265 11.58 -13.60 -12.12
N ALA A 266 11.25 -12.44 -12.66
CA ALA A 266 10.27 -11.52 -12.08
C ALA A 266 8.86 -12.15 -11.91
N LEU A 267 8.44 -13.06 -12.81
CA LEU A 267 7.17 -13.78 -12.68
C LEU A 267 7.23 -14.92 -11.67
N ILE A 268 8.41 -15.49 -11.46
CA ILE A 268 8.66 -16.49 -10.42
C ILE A 268 8.56 -15.84 -9.03
N GLY A 269 8.94 -14.56 -8.92
CA GLY A 269 8.88 -13.79 -7.68
C GLY A 269 10.06 -14.06 -6.75
N THR A 270 11.25 -14.26 -7.31
CA THR A 270 12.48 -14.53 -6.55
C THR A 270 13.18 -13.24 -6.15
N ALA A 271 13.53 -13.09 -4.87
CA ALA A 271 14.41 -12.04 -4.39
C ALA A 271 15.78 -12.59 -4.01
N VAL A 272 16.83 -11.89 -4.43
CA VAL A 272 18.21 -12.15 -4.01
C VAL A 272 18.56 -11.16 -2.89
N ARG A 273 18.95 -11.65 -1.71
CA ARG A 273 19.36 -10.82 -0.57
C ARG A 273 20.80 -11.07 -0.15
N HIS A 274 21.41 -10.02 0.37
CA HIS A 274 22.68 -10.10 1.09
C HIS A 274 22.47 -10.65 2.51
N GLY A 275 23.16 -11.74 2.84
CA GLY A 275 23.11 -12.47 4.10
C GLY A 275 24.00 -11.88 5.19
N GLY A 276 25.02 -11.09 4.83
CA GLY A 276 25.88 -10.43 5.82
C GLY A 276 27.04 -11.29 6.30
N GLY A 277 27.59 -12.14 5.42
CA GLY A 277 28.69 -13.04 5.72
C GLY A 277 28.22 -14.13 6.68
N LYS A 278 28.85 -14.18 7.86
CA LYS A 278 28.58 -15.16 8.92
C LYS A 278 27.11 -15.29 9.36
N ASP A 279 26.30 -14.24 9.19
CA ASP A 279 24.88 -14.27 9.59
C ASP A 279 23.97 -14.86 8.50
N ALA A 280 24.49 -15.18 7.31
CA ALA A 280 23.70 -15.66 6.18
C ALA A 280 22.91 -16.95 6.48
N PRO A 281 23.50 -17.99 7.11
CA PRO A 281 22.75 -19.20 7.45
C PRO A 281 21.60 -18.93 8.42
N CYS A 282 21.85 -18.11 9.44
CA CYS A 282 20.82 -17.73 10.42
C CYS A 282 19.66 -16.95 9.78
N LYS A 283 19.95 -16.02 8.86
CA LYS A 283 18.91 -15.29 8.11
C LYS A 283 18.14 -16.17 7.14
N ALA A 284 18.79 -17.15 6.51
CA ALA A 284 18.13 -18.12 5.65
C ALA A 284 17.20 -19.03 6.46
N GLN A 285 17.68 -19.54 7.58
CA GLN A 285 16.88 -20.34 8.53
C GLN A 285 15.65 -19.55 9.01
N CYS A 286 15.82 -18.26 9.34
CA CYS A 286 14.73 -17.41 9.79
C CYS A 286 13.66 -17.27 8.71
N LEU A 287 14.04 -17.06 7.45
CA LEU A 287 13.10 -16.97 6.34
C LEU A 287 12.38 -18.30 6.09
N ALA A 288 13.09 -19.43 6.14
CA ALA A 288 12.47 -20.74 6.02
C ALA A 288 11.42 -20.99 7.11
N LYS A 289 11.73 -20.66 8.38
CA LYS A 289 10.77 -20.75 9.50
C LYS A 289 9.57 -19.80 9.36
N LEU A 290 9.73 -18.67 8.68
CA LEU A 290 8.64 -17.75 8.31
C LEU A 290 7.85 -18.22 7.06
N GLY A 291 8.15 -19.43 6.56
CA GLY A 291 7.46 -20.07 5.44
C GLY A 291 7.91 -19.61 4.06
N TYR A 292 9.07 -18.96 3.90
CA TYR A 292 9.63 -18.65 2.59
C TYR A 292 10.36 -19.86 1.99
N ASP A 293 10.11 -20.14 0.71
CA ASP A 293 10.97 -21.01 -0.10
C ASP A 293 12.35 -20.34 -0.16
N THR A 294 13.33 -20.92 0.56
CA THR A 294 14.61 -20.27 0.80
C THR A 294 15.78 -21.14 0.35
N ALA A 295 16.64 -20.58 -0.48
CA ALA A 295 17.95 -21.13 -0.82
C ALA A 295 19.07 -20.27 -0.21
N LEU A 296 20.20 -20.89 0.09
CA LEU A 296 21.39 -20.26 0.66
C LEU A 296 22.60 -20.56 -0.23
N LEU A 297 23.21 -19.51 -0.78
CA LEU A 297 24.43 -19.57 -1.57
C LEU A 297 25.63 -19.08 -0.74
N VAL A 298 26.57 -19.98 -0.48
CA VAL A 298 27.76 -19.74 0.35
C VAL A 298 29.00 -20.34 -0.30
N ASP A 299 30.16 -19.75 -0.02
CA ASP A 299 31.45 -20.37 -0.36
C ASP A 299 31.90 -21.35 0.74
N ASP A 300 33.09 -21.96 0.59
CA ASP A 300 33.70 -22.79 1.65
C ASP A 300 35.13 -22.34 1.98
N ASP A 301 35.42 -21.04 1.87
CA ASP A 301 36.77 -20.49 2.07
C ASP A 301 37.06 -20.08 3.54
N LEU A 302 36.14 -20.38 4.46
CA LEU A 302 36.18 -19.90 5.84
C LEU A 302 37.43 -20.31 6.63
N ASP A 303 37.97 -19.30 7.34
CA ASP A 303 39.00 -19.47 8.36
C ASP A 303 38.62 -20.45 9.47
N LYS A 304 39.61 -21.21 9.97
CA LYS A 304 39.42 -22.26 10.99
C LYS A 304 38.71 -21.78 12.26
N ALA A 305 38.87 -20.51 12.64
CA ALA A 305 38.31 -19.96 13.87
C ALA A 305 36.77 -19.86 13.84
N ASN A 306 36.18 -19.62 12.67
CA ASN A 306 34.73 -19.39 12.53
C ASN A 306 33.98 -20.58 11.89
N ARG A 307 34.72 -21.52 11.27
CA ARG A 307 34.18 -22.66 10.54
C ARG A 307 33.20 -23.52 11.36
N ALA A 308 33.50 -23.80 12.63
CA ALA A 308 32.66 -24.67 13.45
C ALA A 308 31.29 -24.06 13.76
N ALA A 309 31.24 -22.76 14.08
CA ALA A 309 30.00 -22.05 14.35
C ALA A 309 29.16 -21.91 13.07
N PHE A 310 29.80 -21.51 11.96
CA PHE A 310 29.11 -21.38 10.68
C PHE A 310 28.55 -22.71 10.18
N ALA A 311 29.30 -23.82 10.31
CA ALA A 311 28.82 -25.15 9.95
C ALA A 311 27.64 -25.61 10.82
N ALA A 312 27.60 -25.23 12.10
CA ALA A 312 26.46 -25.49 12.97
C ALA A 312 25.22 -24.71 12.51
N ASP A 313 25.37 -23.43 12.17
CA ASP A 313 24.27 -22.60 11.67
C ASP A 313 23.77 -23.08 10.29
N LEU A 314 24.68 -23.53 9.40
CA LEU A 314 24.33 -24.18 8.13
C LEU A 314 23.50 -25.46 8.35
N THR A 315 23.95 -26.31 9.27
CA THR A 315 23.25 -27.56 9.60
C THR A 315 21.84 -27.26 10.13
N ALA A 316 21.70 -26.26 10.98
CA ALA A 316 20.41 -25.82 11.51
C ALA A 316 19.50 -25.26 10.40
N ALA A 317 20.04 -24.44 9.49
CA ALA A 317 19.32 -23.89 8.35
C ALA A 317 18.77 -25.00 7.43
N VAL A 318 19.60 -25.99 7.08
CA VAL A 318 19.20 -27.13 6.24
C VAL A 318 18.14 -27.98 6.94
N ALA A 319 18.26 -28.19 8.26
CA ALA A 319 17.26 -28.92 9.04
C ALA A 319 15.88 -28.24 9.04
N ASP A 320 15.82 -26.92 8.89
CA ASP A 320 14.59 -26.14 8.76
C ASP A 320 14.13 -25.95 7.29
N GLY A 321 14.74 -26.67 6.34
CA GLY A 321 14.30 -26.72 4.95
C GLY A 321 14.95 -25.71 4.01
N VAL A 322 16.06 -25.07 4.41
CA VAL A 322 16.85 -24.23 3.50
C VAL A 322 17.58 -25.10 2.48
N GLU A 323 17.45 -24.77 1.20
CA GLU A 323 18.24 -25.40 0.13
C GLU A 323 19.67 -24.82 0.12
N LEU A 324 20.67 -25.66 0.41
CA LEU A 324 22.07 -25.25 0.46
C LEU A 324 22.74 -25.39 -0.91
N LEU A 325 23.24 -24.29 -1.44
CA LEU A 325 24.10 -24.19 -2.60
C LEU A 325 25.49 -23.78 -2.11
N GLN A 326 26.37 -24.76 -1.90
CA GLN A 326 27.73 -24.52 -1.41
C GLN A 326 28.75 -24.83 -2.51
N TRP A 327 29.76 -23.96 -2.65
CA TRP A 327 30.89 -24.21 -3.55
C TRP A 327 31.75 -25.41 -3.10
N GLN A 328 32.69 -25.81 -3.95
CA GLN A 328 33.56 -26.94 -3.64
C GLN A 328 34.39 -26.66 -2.37
N PRO A 329 34.76 -27.71 -1.60
CA PRO A 329 35.42 -27.50 -0.33
C PRO A 329 36.72 -26.69 -0.44
N GLY A 330 36.81 -25.61 0.34
CA GLY A 330 37.95 -24.71 0.35
C GLY A 330 38.03 -23.71 -0.80
N TYR A 331 37.03 -23.63 -1.68
CA TYR A 331 37.04 -22.68 -2.80
C TYR A 331 36.34 -21.38 -2.43
N SER A 332 37.00 -20.26 -2.75
CA SER A 332 36.32 -18.99 -2.93
C SER A 332 35.50 -18.99 -4.23
N VAL A 333 34.65 -17.98 -4.42
CA VAL A 333 33.93 -17.77 -5.68
C VAL A 333 34.86 -17.75 -6.90
N GLU A 334 35.97 -17.02 -6.84
CA GLU A 334 36.90 -16.88 -7.96
C GLU A 334 37.55 -18.23 -8.29
N GLU A 335 37.97 -18.98 -7.26
CA GLU A 335 38.57 -20.31 -7.43
C GLU A 335 37.58 -21.29 -8.04
N GLN A 336 36.33 -21.26 -7.58
CA GLN A 336 35.23 -22.06 -8.13
C GLN A 336 34.99 -21.76 -9.60
N ILE A 337 34.91 -20.48 -9.97
CA ILE A 337 34.69 -20.06 -11.36
C ILE A 337 35.88 -20.48 -12.24
N ILE A 338 37.12 -20.27 -11.79
CA ILE A 338 38.32 -20.62 -12.55
C ILE A 338 38.41 -22.14 -12.75
N ALA A 339 38.06 -22.93 -11.74
CA ALA A 339 38.13 -24.38 -11.79
C ALA A 339 37.10 -25.01 -12.74
N GLU A 340 35.92 -24.38 -12.91
CA GLU A 340 34.81 -24.95 -13.68
C GLU A 340 34.65 -24.36 -15.09
N LEU A 341 35.19 -23.16 -15.36
CA LEU A 341 35.12 -22.56 -16.69
C LEU A 341 36.10 -23.23 -17.67
N PRO A 342 35.69 -23.49 -18.93
CA PRO A 342 36.60 -23.94 -19.97
C PRO A 342 37.62 -22.85 -20.31
N GLU A 343 38.82 -23.25 -20.75
CA GLU A 343 39.94 -22.33 -21.06
C GLU A 343 39.53 -21.22 -22.04
N SER A 344 38.64 -21.52 -23.00
CA SER A 344 38.11 -20.53 -23.95
C SER A 344 37.28 -19.43 -23.30
N ALA A 345 36.60 -19.71 -22.18
CA ALA A 345 35.79 -18.73 -21.45
C ALA A 345 36.64 -17.95 -20.42
N LEU A 346 37.74 -18.54 -19.92
CA LEU A 346 38.65 -17.83 -19.00
C LEU A 346 39.33 -16.63 -19.67
N ALA A 347 39.55 -16.68 -20.99
CA ALA A 347 40.14 -15.58 -21.75
C ALA A 347 39.27 -14.30 -21.75
N ASP A 348 37.96 -14.42 -21.49
CA ASP A 348 37.03 -13.29 -21.43
C ASP A 348 36.87 -12.71 -20.01
N VAL A 349 37.44 -13.36 -19.00
CA VAL A 349 37.34 -12.99 -17.57
C VAL A 349 38.59 -12.22 -17.07
N VAL A 350 39.73 -12.36 -17.77
CA VAL A 350 41.03 -11.73 -17.45
C VAL A 350 41.27 -10.47 -18.29
#